data_AF-A0A8B3DTJ4-F1
#
_entry.id   AF-A0A8B3DTJ4-F1
#
_cell.length_a   1.000
_cell.length_b   1.000
_cell.length_c   1.000
_cell.angle_alpha   90.00
_cell.angle_beta   90.00
_cell.angle_gamma   90.00
#
_symmetry.space_group_name_H-M   'P 1'
#
loop_
_entity.id
_entity.type
_entity.pdbx_description
1 polymer ?
#
loop_
_entity_poly.entity_id
_entity_poly.type
_entity_poly.pdbx_seq_one_letter_code
_entity_poly.pdbx_strand_id
1 'polypeptide(L)'
;MQPDLKLVEVNPTPRPERLSPLTDDQIKQLGYLGALAQRKRFAASLIVNLYNSHVVGADMYNLMGYASSESSDTLLESVMLISQLCMYCESHEIYGSDFVEGLIELWDFRNTGDDS
;
A
#
# COMPACT_ATOMS: atom_id res chain seq x y z
N MET A 1 12.95 1.88 18.34
CA MET A 1 11.56 1.63 18.77
C MET A 1 10.66 1.91 17.57
N GLN A 2 10.14 0.88 16.90
CA GLN A 2 9.05 1.09 15.95
C GLN A 2 7.84 1.56 16.78
N PRO A 3 7.29 2.77 16.54
CA PRO A 3 6.08 3.21 17.22
C PRO A 3 4.96 2.22 16.93
N ASP A 4 4.19 1.85 17.96
CA ASP A 4 3.08 0.90 17.90
C ASP A 4 2.21 1.19 16.67
N LEU A 5 2.37 0.37 15.64
CA LEU A 5 1.68 0.50 14.37
C LEU A 5 0.43 -0.35 14.51
N LYS A 6 -0.71 0.30 14.72
CA LYS A 6 -1.99 -0.38 14.61
C LYS A 6 -2.17 -0.79 13.15
N LEU A 7 -2.14 -2.09 12.89
CA LEU A 7 -2.31 -2.62 11.54
C LEU A 7 -3.66 -2.17 10.97
N VAL A 8 -3.62 -1.79 9.70
CA VAL A 8 -4.82 -1.45 8.94
C VAL A 8 -5.56 -2.73 8.60
N GLU A 9 -6.89 -2.67 8.59
CA GLU A 9 -7.74 -3.79 8.18
C GLU A 9 -7.54 -4.09 6.68
N VAL A 10 -7.48 -5.37 6.35
CA VAL A 10 -7.27 -5.85 4.98
C VAL A 10 -8.37 -6.84 4.64
N ASN A 11 -8.96 -6.69 3.47
CA ASN A 11 -9.91 -7.66 2.93
C ASN A 11 -9.18 -8.98 2.64
N PRO A 12 -9.54 -10.09 3.31
CA PRO A 12 -8.91 -11.39 3.08
C PRO A 12 -9.22 -11.96 1.69
N THR A 13 -10.23 -11.43 1.00
CA THR A 13 -10.68 -11.91 -0.31
C THR A 13 -10.97 -10.74 -1.26
N PRO A 14 -9.95 -10.03 -1.79
CA PRO A 14 -10.13 -8.84 -2.62
C PRO A 14 -10.81 -9.12 -3.97
N ARG A 15 -10.56 -10.27 -4.59
CA ARG A 15 -11.18 -10.75 -5.84
C ARG A 15 -11.42 -12.26 -5.74
N PRO A 16 -12.43 -12.73 -5.00
CA PRO A 16 -12.59 -14.15 -4.69
C PRO A 16 -12.74 -15.05 -5.93
N GLU A 17 -13.16 -14.48 -7.07
CA GLU A 17 -13.27 -15.18 -8.36
C GLU A 17 -11.95 -15.30 -9.14
N ARG A 18 -10.91 -14.56 -8.75
CA ARG A 18 -9.58 -14.56 -9.42
C ARG A 18 -8.43 -14.98 -8.51
N LEU A 19 -8.61 -14.83 -7.20
CA LEU A 19 -7.56 -15.03 -6.21
C LEU A 19 -8.05 -15.97 -5.11
N SER A 20 -7.15 -16.85 -4.67
CA SER A 20 -7.33 -17.54 -3.39
C SER A 20 -7.35 -16.52 -2.25
N PRO A 21 -8.03 -16.83 -1.13
CA PRO A 21 -7.95 -16.01 0.07
C PRO A 21 -6.51 -15.78 0.51
N LEU A 22 -6.25 -14.57 1.01
CA LEU A 22 -4.96 -14.20 1.60
C LEU A 22 -4.72 -14.98 2.89
N THR A 23 -3.47 -15.34 3.14
CA THR A 23 -3.07 -15.95 4.42
C THR A 23 -2.98 -14.90 5.53
N ASP A 24 -3.00 -15.33 6.79
CA ASP A 24 -2.86 -14.43 7.94
C ASP A 24 -1.57 -13.60 7.89
N ASP A 25 -0.46 -14.20 7.41
CA ASP A 25 0.82 -13.50 7.25
C ASP A 25 0.74 -12.43 6.15
N GLN A 26 0.08 -12.72 5.03
CA GLN A 26 -0.15 -11.76 3.94
C GLN A 26 -1.04 -10.60 4.40
N ILE A 27 -2.08 -10.89 5.17
CA ILE A 27 -2.96 -9.89 5.79
C ILE A 27 -2.14 -9.00 6.72
N LYS A 28 -1.27 -9.58 7.55
CA LYS A 28 -0.40 -8.83 8.46
C LYS A 28 0.60 -7.94 7.72
N GLN A 29 1.23 -8.47 6.67
CA GLN A 29 2.15 -7.73 5.79
C GLN A 29 1.45 -6.51 5.16
N LEU A 30 0.32 -6.74 4.49
CA LEU A 30 -0.45 -5.65 3.87
C LEU A 30 -0.97 -4.66 4.93
N GLY A 31 -1.42 -5.14 6.08
CA GLY A 31 -1.85 -4.29 7.20
C GLY A 31 -0.72 -3.40 7.74
N TYR A 32 0.52 -3.90 7.74
CA TYR A 32 1.70 -3.11 8.10
C TYR A 32 2.00 -2.05 7.05
N LEU A 33 1.97 -2.40 5.76
CA LEU A 33 2.16 -1.46 4.66
C LEU A 33 1.09 -0.34 4.67
N GLY A 34 -0.18 -0.70 4.91
CA GLY A 34 -1.26 0.27 5.09
C GLY A 34 -1.02 1.20 6.27
N ALA A 35 -0.61 0.68 7.42
CA ALA A 35 -0.31 1.49 8.59
C ALA A 35 0.89 2.43 8.36
N LEU A 36 1.90 1.98 7.60
CA LEU A 36 3.03 2.81 7.18
C LEU A 36 2.60 3.91 6.21
N ALA A 37 1.71 3.61 5.27
CA ALA A 37 1.18 4.57 4.28
C ALA A 37 0.46 5.75 4.94
N GLN A 38 -0.20 5.55 6.07
CA GLN A 38 -0.77 6.66 6.86
C GLN A 38 0.28 7.62 7.43
N ARG A 39 1.55 7.21 7.49
CA ARG A 39 2.65 7.98 8.12
C ARG A 39 3.73 8.41 7.13
N LYS A 40 3.82 7.76 5.96
CA LYS A 40 4.87 7.96 4.97
C LYS A 40 4.28 8.06 3.58
N ARG A 41 4.41 9.24 2.98
CA ARG A 41 3.94 9.53 1.61
C ARG A 41 4.45 8.54 0.57
N PHE A 42 5.70 8.10 0.65
CA PHE A 42 6.26 7.14 -0.31
C PHE A 42 5.55 5.77 -0.27
N ALA A 43 5.14 5.30 0.92
CA ALA A 43 4.38 4.06 1.06
C ALA A 43 2.94 4.25 0.57
N ALA A 44 2.33 5.40 0.87
CA ALA A 44 1.01 5.75 0.34
C ALA A 44 1.02 5.83 -1.19
N SER A 45 2.08 6.37 -1.79
CA SER A 45 2.20 6.47 -3.24
C SER A 45 2.14 5.11 -3.92
N LEU A 46 2.72 4.06 -3.33
CA LEU A 46 2.58 2.70 -3.86
C LEU A 46 1.12 2.23 -3.83
N ILE A 47 0.45 2.34 -2.68
CA ILE A 47 -0.96 1.90 -2.55
C ILE A 47 -1.88 2.66 -3.52
N VAL A 48 -1.70 3.98 -3.65
CA VAL A 48 -2.52 4.83 -4.52
C VAL A 48 -2.23 4.58 -6.00
N ASN A 49 -0.99 4.26 -6.40
CA ASN A 49 -0.69 3.87 -7.80
C ASN A 49 -1.50 2.67 -8.26
N LEU A 50 -1.69 1.70 -7.37
CA LEU A 50 -2.39 0.47 -7.70
C LEU A 50 -3.91 0.66 -7.86
N TYR A 51 -4.41 1.89 -7.67
CA TYR A 51 -5.77 2.29 -7.97
C TYR A 51 -5.92 2.89 -9.37
N ASN A 52 -4.90 3.56 -9.93
CA ASN A 52 -5.04 4.25 -11.21
C ASN A 52 -3.70 4.34 -11.97
N SER A 53 -3.63 3.71 -13.14
CA SER A 53 -2.45 3.78 -14.03
C SER A 53 -2.18 5.17 -14.61
N HIS A 54 -3.11 6.12 -14.47
CA HIS A 54 -3.00 7.50 -14.91
C HIS A 54 -2.55 8.48 -13.81
N VAL A 55 -2.31 8.03 -12.56
CA VAL A 55 -1.98 8.89 -11.40
C VAL A 55 -0.66 8.47 -10.73
N VAL A 56 0.23 9.47 -10.57
CA VAL A 56 1.48 9.59 -9.76
C VAL A 56 2.30 8.32 -9.56
N GLY A 57 3.41 8.16 -10.29
CA GLY A 57 4.35 7.03 -10.13
C GLY A 57 4.86 6.80 -8.71
N ALA A 58 5.00 5.52 -8.34
CA ALA A 58 5.36 5.13 -6.97
C ALA A 58 6.78 5.60 -6.65
N ASP A 59 6.96 6.23 -5.49
CA ASP A 59 8.28 6.65 -5.00
C ASP A 59 9.05 5.45 -4.43
N MET A 60 9.40 4.54 -5.34
CA MET A 60 10.09 3.30 -5.03
C MET A 60 11.52 3.55 -4.54
N TYR A 61 12.14 4.67 -4.93
CA TYR A 61 13.48 5.01 -4.46
C TYR A 61 13.48 5.22 -2.93
N ASN A 62 12.60 6.09 -2.42
CA ASN A 62 12.52 6.33 -0.98
C ASN A 62 11.93 5.13 -0.23
N LEU A 63 10.98 4.40 -0.83
CA LEU A 63 10.41 3.21 -0.23
C LEU A 63 11.45 2.09 -0.06
N MET A 64 12.21 1.76 -1.09
CA MET A 64 13.24 0.72 -1.03
C MET A 64 14.42 1.14 -0.16
N GLY A 65 14.80 2.42 -0.19
CA GLY A 65 15.78 2.99 0.75
C GLY A 65 15.35 2.80 2.20
N TYR A 66 14.10 3.13 2.52
CA TYR A 66 13.54 2.92 3.86
C TYR A 66 13.47 1.44 4.25
N ALA A 67 12.99 0.57 3.35
CA ALA A 67 12.91 -0.87 3.59
C ALA A 67 14.29 -1.48 3.90
N SER A 68 15.34 -1.04 3.21
CA SER A 68 16.71 -1.53 3.46
C SER A 68 17.27 -1.19 4.85
N SER A 69 16.67 -0.21 5.53
CA SER A 69 17.03 0.20 6.88
C SER A 69 16.21 -0.48 7.99
N GLU A 70 15.16 -1.22 7.62
CA GLU A 70 14.38 -1.98 8.60
C GLU A 70 15.15 -3.23 9.08
N SER A 71 14.98 -3.58 10.35
CA SER A 71 15.56 -4.79 10.93
C SER A 71 14.77 -6.06 10.58
N SER A 72 13.66 -5.93 9.85
CA SER A 72 12.74 -7.01 9.49
C SER A 72 12.35 -6.87 8.03
N ASP A 73 12.19 -8.00 7.35
CA ASP A 73 11.83 -8.05 5.93
C ASP A 73 10.34 -7.80 5.69
N THR A 74 9.52 -7.61 6.74
CA THR A 74 8.05 -7.44 6.60
C THR A 74 7.67 -6.37 5.60
N LEU A 75 8.34 -5.20 5.60
CA LEU A 75 8.04 -4.17 4.61
C LEU A 75 8.38 -4.62 3.18
N LEU A 76 9.56 -5.21 3.00
CA LEU A 76 10.01 -5.69 1.69
C LEU A 76 9.06 -6.75 1.12
N GLU A 77 8.69 -7.72 1.95
CA GLU A 77 7.71 -8.76 1.61
C GLU A 77 6.34 -8.16 1.26
N SER A 78 5.89 -7.15 2.01
CA SER A 78 4.63 -6.44 1.74
C SER A 78 4.65 -5.72 0.39
N VAL A 79 5.78 -5.09 0.04
CA VAL A 79 5.97 -4.42 -1.26
C VAL A 79 5.96 -5.43 -2.40
N MET A 80 6.61 -6.58 -2.24
CA MET A 80 6.58 -7.66 -3.24
C MET A 80 5.17 -8.22 -3.40
N LEU A 81 4.48 -8.49 -2.29
CA LEU A 81 3.13 -9.03 -2.27
C LEU A 81 2.14 -8.11 -2.99
N ILE A 82 2.09 -6.82 -2.61
CA ILE A 82 1.13 -5.89 -3.21
C ILE A 82 1.41 -5.68 -4.71
N SER A 83 2.68 -5.73 -5.12
CA SER A 83 3.08 -5.67 -6.54
C SER A 83 2.68 -6.91 -7.33
N GLN A 84 2.55 -8.07 -6.69
CA GLN A 84 2.01 -9.27 -7.35
C GLN A 84 0.48 -9.22 -7.45
N LEU A 85 -0.18 -8.76 -6.38
CA LEU A 85 -1.64 -8.66 -6.33
C LEU A 85 -2.20 -7.66 -7.33
N CYS A 86 -1.46 -6.60 -7.66
CA CYS A 86 -1.92 -5.58 -8.61
C CYS A 86 -2.17 -6.10 -10.03
N MET A 87 -1.67 -7.29 -10.38
CA MET A 87 -2.01 -7.95 -11.64
C MET A 87 -3.47 -8.44 -11.70
N TYR A 88 -4.13 -8.54 -10.53
CA TYR A 88 -5.44 -9.18 -10.39
C TYR A 88 -6.50 -8.28 -9.77
N CYS A 89 -6.10 -7.38 -8.87
CA CYS A 89 -7.00 -6.49 -8.14
C CYS A 89 -6.41 -5.08 -7.93
N GLU A 90 -7.30 -4.13 -7.65
CA GLU A 90 -6.94 -2.76 -7.28
C GLU A 90 -6.78 -2.62 -5.76
N SER A 91 -6.09 -1.56 -5.31
CA SER A 91 -5.90 -1.30 -3.88
C SER A 91 -7.20 -1.07 -3.10
N HIS A 92 -8.27 -0.59 -3.74
CA HIS A 92 -9.62 -0.51 -3.13
C HIS A 92 -10.19 -1.87 -2.74
N GLU A 93 -9.84 -2.91 -3.47
CA GLU A 93 -10.32 -4.26 -3.21
C GLU A 93 -9.60 -4.87 -2.00
N ILE A 94 -8.34 -4.44 -1.77
CA ILE A 94 -7.48 -4.90 -0.68
C ILE A 94 -7.78 -4.12 0.62
N TYR A 95 -7.82 -2.78 0.55
CA TYR A 95 -7.87 -1.92 1.73
C TYR A 95 -9.22 -1.22 1.94
N GLY A 96 -10.14 -1.31 0.98
CA GLY A 96 -11.39 -0.55 0.97
C GLY A 96 -11.22 0.86 0.42
N SER A 97 -12.28 1.38 -0.22
CA SER A 97 -12.28 2.71 -0.84
C SER A 97 -12.04 3.83 0.17
N ASP A 98 -12.69 3.79 1.33
CA ASP A 98 -12.54 4.84 2.36
C ASP A 98 -11.08 5.02 2.80
N PHE A 99 -10.34 3.92 2.91
CA PHE A 99 -8.93 3.97 3.30
C PHE A 99 -8.06 4.62 2.21
N VAL A 100 -8.19 4.16 0.97
CA VAL A 100 -7.34 4.64 -0.13
C VAL A 100 -7.68 6.07 -0.51
N GLU A 101 -8.96 6.44 -0.56
CA GLU A 101 -9.37 7.84 -0.76
C GLU A 101 -8.88 8.73 0.40
N GLY A 102 -8.89 8.21 1.63
CA GLY A 102 -8.28 8.88 2.78
C GLY A 102 -6.77 9.12 2.61
N LEU A 103 -6.03 8.18 2.01
CA LEU A 103 -4.61 8.37 1.68
C LEU A 103 -4.42 9.41 0.57
N ILE A 104 -5.28 9.40 -0.45
CA ILE A 104 -5.28 10.37 -1.54
C ILE A 104 -5.44 11.79 -1.01
N GLU A 105 -6.37 11.99 -0.08
CA GLU A 105 -6.63 13.29 0.56
C GLU A 105 -5.52 13.68 1.53
N LEU A 106 -5.07 12.75 2.38
CA LEU A 106 -4.03 13.02 3.38
C LEU A 106 -2.72 13.52 2.76
N TRP A 107 -2.35 12.97 1.60
CA TRP A 107 -1.08 13.24 0.94
C TRP A 107 -1.21 14.11 -0.33
N ASP A 108 -2.41 14.63 -0.58
CA ASP A 108 -2.76 15.53 -1.68
C ASP A 108 -2.38 14.98 -3.07
N PHE A 109 -2.67 13.69 -3.32
CA PHE A 109 -2.32 13.04 -4.60
C PHE A 109 -3.19 13.50 -5.79
N ARG A 110 -4.29 14.24 -5.56
CA ARG A 110 -5.16 14.76 -6.64
C ARG A 110 -4.62 16.03 -7.30
N ASN A 111 -3.79 16.81 -6.61
CA ASN A 111 -3.36 18.14 -7.05
C ASN A 111 -1.91 18.21 -7.56
N THR A 112 -1.20 17.09 -7.68
CA THR A 112 0.18 17.04 -8.20
C THR A 112 0.28 17.14 -9.73
N GLY A 113 -0.68 17.80 -10.37
CA GLY A 113 -0.76 17.96 -11.83
C GLY A 113 -0.39 19.34 -12.36
N ASP A 114 0.12 20.27 -11.54
CA ASP A 114 0.27 21.67 -11.95
C ASP A 114 1.56 22.35 -11.47
N ASP A 115 2.69 21.63 -11.50
CA ASP A 115 4.00 22.27 -11.60
C ASP A 115 4.45 22.18 -13.06
N SER A 116 3.98 23.16 -13.85
CA SER A 116 4.47 23.48 -15.19
C SER A 116 5.93 23.95 -15.17
#